data_AF-A0A2S9FJD2-F1
#
_entry.id   AF-A0A2S9FJD2-F1
#
_cell.length_a   1.000
_cell.length_b   1.000
_cell.length_c   1.000
_cell.angle_alpha   90.00
_cell.angle_beta   90.00
_cell.angle_gamma   90.00
#
_symmetry.space_group_name_H-M   'P 1'
#
loop_
_entity.id
_entity.type
_entity.pdbx_description
1 polymer ?
#
loop_
_entity_poly.entity_id
_entity_poly.type
_entity_poly.pdbx_seq_one_letter_code
_entity_poly.pdbx_strand_id
1 'polypeptide(L)'
;LDRSVGKLASFAIGFATISATTAVFTGFGAGYFTAGGPFVWTLLLAGAVFALWAFIAADLAAKLPLAGYSYQWISRINGPNLAWFTGFIALMGWVCGMTGVGFILSGYLGGLMGWSLTQSTQILLAIAVVFVCVLINIYGVRFATMVNNIGVSLELVITVGATALIAIIAFSAPENHQPISVLFTGGESGDK
;
A
#
# COMPACT_ATOMS: atom_id res chain seq x y z
N LEU A 1 -5.39 28.98 -14.50
CA LEU A 1 -5.35 28.06 -13.33
C LEU A 1 -4.46 26.88 -13.70
N ASP A 2 -3.18 27.16 -13.92
CA ASP A 2 -2.19 26.12 -14.23
C ASP A 2 -1.68 25.51 -12.94
N ARG A 3 -2.29 24.40 -12.57
CA ARG A 3 -1.73 23.48 -11.57
C ARG A 3 -1.56 22.12 -12.26
N SER A 4 -0.89 22.13 -13.41
CA SER A 4 -0.46 20.90 -14.05
C SER A 4 0.56 20.25 -13.11
N VAL A 5 0.15 19.20 -12.42
CA VAL A 5 1.09 18.30 -11.75
C VAL A 5 1.89 17.65 -12.88
N GLY A 6 3.17 18.00 -12.98
CA GLY A 6 4.04 17.45 -14.02
C GLY A 6 4.02 15.91 -14.01
N LYS A 7 4.26 15.26 -15.16
CA LYS A 7 4.14 13.80 -15.31
C LYS A 7 4.85 13.00 -14.21
N LEU A 8 6.05 13.45 -13.82
CA LEU A 8 6.83 12.84 -12.73
C LEU A 8 6.18 13.04 -11.36
N ALA A 9 5.61 14.21 -11.09
CA ALA A 9 4.91 14.47 -9.83
C ALA A 9 3.59 13.68 -9.74
N SER A 10 2.87 13.51 -10.85
CA SER A 10 1.66 12.67 -10.90
C SER A 10 2.01 11.19 -10.67
N PHE A 11 3.13 10.73 -11.23
CA PHE A 11 3.66 9.39 -10.95
C PHE A 11 4.07 9.24 -9.49
N ALA A 12 4.82 10.20 -8.93
CA ALA A 12 5.26 10.16 -7.54
C ALA A 12 4.09 10.15 -6.56
N ILE A 13 3.02 10.92 -6.82
CA ILE A 13 1.80 10.91 -6.01
C ILE A 13 1.12 9.54 -6.09
N GLY A 14 1.01 8.95 -7.29
CA GLY A 14 0.45 7.60 -7.46
C GLY A 14 1.26 6.53 -6.74
N PHE A 15 2.59 6.58 -6.86
CA PHE A 15 3.51 5.68 -6.16
C PHE A 15 3.39 5.82 -4.63
N ALA A 16 3.34 7.05 -4.11
CA ALA A 16 3.16 7.29 -2.68
C ALA A 16 1.83 6.74 -2.14
N THR A 17 0.79 6.82 -2.97
CA THR A 17 -0.56 6.38 -2.60
C THR A 17 -0.62 4.87 -2.42
N ILE A 18 0.16 4.13 -3.21
CA ILE A 18 0.24 2.67 -3.17
C ILE A 18 1.68 2.30 -2.78
N SER A 19 2.01 2.52 -1.50
CA SER A 19 3.31 2.15 -0.93
C SER A 19 3.46 0.62 -0.92
N ALA A 20 4.37 0.11 -1.74
CA ALA A 20 4.74 -1.31 -1.76
C ALA A 20 5.34 -1.73 -0.41
N THR A 21 6.07 -0.82 0.22
CA THR A 21 6.81 -1.06 1.47
C THR A 21 5.86 -1.34 2.62
N THR A 22 4.73 -0.63 2.68
CA THR A 22 3.69 -0.86 3.69
C THR A 22 3.09 -2.26 3.54
N ALA A 23 2.76 -2.67 2.30
CA ALA A 23 2.20 -4.00 2.05
C ALA A 23 3.19 -5.12 2.43
N VAL A 24 4.48 -4.96 2.11
CA VAL A 24 5.52 -5.94 2.43
C VAL A 24 5.73 -6.03 3.94
N PHE A 25 5.98 -4.93 4.64
CA PHE A 25 6.30 -4.99 6.07
C PHE A 25 5.11 -5.36 6.96
N THR A 26 3.88 -5.06 6.53
CA THR A 26 2.70 -5.44 7.30
C THR A 26 2.19 -6.83 6.95
N GLY A 27 2.07 -7.15 5.66
CA GLY A 27 1.34 -8.33 5.21
C GLY A 27 2.21 -9.56 5.00
N PHE A 28 3.49 -9.37 4.61
CA PHE A 28 4.33 -10.48 4.19
C PHE A 28 4.58 -11.47 5.33
N GLY A 29 4.90 -10.98 6.53
CA GLY A 29 5.12 -11.84 7.69
C GLY A 29 3.91 -12.69 8.02
N ALA A 30 2.74 -12.07 8.20
CA ALA A 30 1.49 -12.78 8.51
C ALA A 30 1.13 -13.82 7.43
N GLY A 31 1.27 -13.46 6.15
CA GLY A 31 0.99 -14.36 5.03
C GLY A 31 1.97 -15.53 4.94
N TYR A 32 3.26 -15.26 5.10
CA TYR A 32 4.30 -16.29 5.06
C TYR A 32 4.21 -17.25 6.26
N PHE A 33 3.95 -16.75 7.48
CA PHE A 33 3.77 -17.62 8.65
C PHE A 33 2.51 -18.48 8.56
N THR A 34 1.48 -18.03 7.87
CA THR A 34 0.22 -18.78 7.73
C THR A 34 0.29 -19.81 6.59
N ALA A 35 0.82 -19.43 5.43
CA ALA A 35 0.79 -20.26 4.22
C ALA A 35 2.14 -20.90 3.86
N GLY A 36 3.24 -20.51 4.52
CA GLY A 36 4.59 -20.96 4.20
C GLY A 36 5.11 -20.44 2.85
N GLY A 37 6.03 -21.19 2.24
CA GLY A 37 6.60 -20.85 0.93
C GLY A 37 5.58 -20.64 -0.20
N PRO A 38 4.43 -21.36 -0.26
CA PRO A 38 3.38 -21.12 -1.25
C PRO A 38 2.78 -19.71 -1.24
N PHE A 39 2.94 -18.94 -0.16
CA PHE A 39 2.47 -17.55 -0.08
C PHE A 39 2.97 -16.69 -1.26
N VAL A 40 4.18 -16.95 -1.78
CA VAL A 40 4.77 -16.19 -2.89
C VAL A 40 3.88 -16.20 -4.14
N TRP A 41 3.17 -17.30 -4.42
CA TRP A 41 2.26 -17.39 -5.57
C TRP A 41 1.07 -16.44 -5.46
N THR A 42 0.62 -16.14 -4.24
CA THR A 42 -0.47 -15.18 -4.02
C THR A 42 -0.07 -13.77 -4.41
N LEU A 43 1.21 -13.41 -4.25
CA LEU A 43 1.76 -12.12 -4.68
C LEU A 43 1.76 -11.99 -6.20
N LEU A 44 2.11 -13.07 -6.92
CA LEU A 44 2.06 -13.11 -8.39
C LEU A 44 0.63 -12.98 -8.90
N LEU A 45 -0.32 -13.71 -8.29
CA LEU A 45 -1.73 -13.62 -8.62
C LEU A 45 -2.27 -12.20 -8.38
N ALA A 46 -1.99 -11.63 -7.21
CA ALA A 46 -2.37 -10.27 -6.88
C ALA A 46 -1.78 -9.27 -7.89
N GLY A 47 -0.48 -9.41 -8.21
CA GLY A 47 0.20 -8.59 -9.22
C GLY A 47 -0.48 -8.65 -10.59
N ALA A 48 -0.89 -9.84 -11.04
CA ALA A 48 -1.60 -10.00 -12.31
C ALA A 48 -2.98 -9.31 -12.29
N VAL A 49 -3.74 -9.45 -11.19
CA VAL A 49 -5.04 -8.80 -11.03
C VAL A 49 -4.89 -7.27 -11.02
N PHE A 50 -3.92 -6.73 -10.28
CA PHE A 50 -3.65 -5.30 -10.24
C PHE A 50 -3.11 -4.76 -11.57
N ALA A 51 -2.32 -5.54 -12.32
CA ALA A 51 -1.87 -5.16 -13.65
C ALA A 51 -3.04 -5.05 -14.64
N LEU A 52 -3.94 -6.04 -14.65
CA LEU A 52 -5.16 -5.99 -15.46
C LEU A 52 -6.00 -4.77 -15.10
N TRP A 53 -6.20 -4.54 -13.80
CA TRP A 53 -6.93 -3.38 -13.31
C TRP A 53 -6.26 -2.06 -13.73
N ALA A 54 -4.93 -1.98 -13.67
CA ALA A 54 -4.18 -0.80 -14.09
C ALA A 54 -4.33 -0.52 -15.59
N PHE A 55 -4.37 -1.55 -16.44
CA PHE A 55 -4.64 -1.37 -17.87
C PHE A 55 -6.05 -0.82 -18.13
N ILE A 56 -7.05 -1.34 -17.43
CA ILE A 56 -8.43 -0.84 -17.51
C ILE A 56 -8.48 0.63 -17.06
N ALA A 57 -7.88 0.94 -15.90
CA ALA A 57 -7.83 2.29 -15.36
C ALA A 57 -7.08 3.26 -16.29
N ALA A 58 -6.00 2.83 -16.95
CA ALA A 58 -5.26 3.63 -17.91
C ALA A 58 -6.11 3.99 -19.15
N ASP A 59 -6.84 3.02 -19.72
CA ASP A 59 -7.74 3.27 -20.85
C ASP A 59 -8.88 4.23 -20.46
N LEU A 60 -9.47 4.03 -19.27
CA LEU A 60 -10.52 4.93 -18.76
C LEU A 60 -9.99 6.33 -18.48
N ALA A 61 -8.80 6.47 -17.88
CA ALA A 61 -8.20 7.76 -17.59
C ALA A 61 -7.85 8.53 -18.88
N ALA A 62 -7.47 7.83 -19.95
CA ALA A 62 -7.21 8.45 -21.25
C ALA A 62 -8.50 8.98 -21.91
N LYS A 63 -9.62 8.29 -21.74
CA LYS A 63 -10.92 8.66 -22.34
C LYS A 63 -11.72 9.65 -21.48
N LEU A 64 -11.61 9.54 -20.17
CA LEU A 64 -12.37 10.32 -19.17
C LEU A 64 -11.41 10.96 -18.15
N PRO A 65 -10.63 11.99 -18.55
CA PRO A 65 -9.66 12.67 -17.69
C PRO A 65 -10.35 13.64 -16.72
N LEU A 66 -11.24 13.10 -15.88
CA LEU A 66 -12.06 13.86 -14.94
C LEU A 66 -11.75 13.45 -13.50
N ALA A 67 -11.67 14.44 -12.61
CA ALA A 67 -11.53 14.20 -11.18
C ALA A 67 -12.81 13.57 -10.62
N GLY A 68 -12.67 12.47 -9.86
CA GLY A 68 -13.79 11.75 -9.24
C GLY A 68 -13.83 10.23 -9.51
N TYR A 69 -12.80 9.67 -10.14
CA TYR A 69 -12.49 8.24 -10.15
C TYR A 69 -13.70 7.36 -10.56
N SER A 70 -14.01 6.33 -9.78
CA SER A 70 -15.06 5.33 -10.04
C SER A 70 -16.43 5.94 -10.29
N TYR A 71 -16.83 6.97 -9.53
CA TYR A 71 -18.13 7.62 -9.71
C TYR A 71 -18.23 8.28 -11.10
N GLN A 72 -17.22 9.05 -11.51
CA GLN A 72 -17.25 9.78 -12.77
C GLN A 72 -17.12 8.86 -13.98
N TRP A 73 -16.37 7.76 -13.84
CA TRP A 73 -16.27 6.74 -14.87
C TRP A 73 -17.59 5.99 -15.06
N ILE A 74 -18.17 5.47 -13.97
CA ILE A 74 -19.38 4.65 -14.05
C ILE A 74 -20.62 5.48 -14.41
N SER A 75 -20.71 6.74 -13.96
CA SER A 75 -21.85 7.62 -14.31
C SER A 75 -22.00 7.82 -15.81
N ARG A 76 -20.88 7.79 -16.56
CA ARG A 76 -20.86 7.95 -18.01
C ARG A 76 -21.02 6.65 -18.78
N ILE A 77 -20.63 5.52 -18.18
CA ILE A 77 -20.73 4.20 -18.81
C ILE A 77 -22.12 3.58 -18.59
N ASN A 78 -22.63 3.64 -17.36
CA ASN A 78 -23.79 2.84 -16.93
C ASN A 78 -24.85 3.64 -16.15
N GLY A 79 -24.72 4.97 -16.13
CA GLY A 79 -25.68 5.88 -15.52
C GLY A 79 -25.45 6.15 -14.02
N PRO A 80 -26.21 7.11 -13.45
CA PRO A 80 -25.95 7.68 -12.13
C PRO A 80 -26.20 6.72 -10.95
N ASN A 81 -27.11 5.75 -11.08
CA ASN A 81 -27.45 4.83 -9.98
C ASN A 81 -26.28 3.90 -9.64
N LEU A 82 -25.69 3.26 -10.66
CA LEU A 82 -24.52 2.39 -10.45
C LEU A 82 -23.27 3.22 -10.08
N ALA A 83 -23.19 4.45 -10.57
CA ALA A 83 -22.11 5.38 -10.22
C ALA A 83 -22.12 5.70 -8.73
N TRP A 84 -23.29 5.98 -8.16
CA TRP A 84 -23.42 6.24 -6.73
C TRP A 84 -22.97 5.05 -5.89
N PHE A 85 -23.42 3.84 -6.24
CA PHE A 85 -23.01 2.62 -5.53
C PHE A 85 -21.49 2.42 -5.58
N THR A 86 -20.89 2.46 -6.78
CA THR A 86 -19.44 2.25 -6.97
C THR A 86 -18.60 3.37 -6.36
N GLY A 87 -19.08 4.62 -6.37
CA GLY A 87 -18.46 5.74 -5.68
C GLY A 87 -18.48 5.58 -4.16
N PHE A 88 -19.61 5.15 -3.61
CA PHE A 88 -19.75 4.93 -2.16
C PHE A 88 -18.87 3.76 -1.67
N ILE A 89 -18.86 2.64 -2.38
CA ILE A 89 -17.97 1.50 -2.06
C ILE A 89 -16.50 1.93 -2.13
N ALA A 90 -16.12 2.72 -3.13
CA ALA A 90 -14.75 3.25 -3.22
C ALA A 90 -14.41 4.16 -2.04
N LEU A 91 -15.33 5.05 -1.64
CA LEU A 91 -15.15 5.91 -0.46
C LEU A 91 -14.94 5.08 0.82
N MET A 92 -15.78 4.07 1.04
CA MET A 92 -15.64 3.15 2.17
C MET A 92 -14.28 2.44 2.16
N GLY A 93 -13.82 1.97 0.99
CA GLY A 93 -12.50 1.38 0.81
C GLY A 93 -11.37 2.33 1.24
N TRP A 94 -11.45 3.60 0.84
CA TRP A 94 -10.47 4.62 1.25
C TRP A 94 -10.49 4.90 2.75
N VAL A 95 -11.68 4.99 3.37
CA VAL A 95 -11.81 5.22 4.82
C VAL A 95 -11.23 4.05 5.61
N CYS A 96 -11.57 2.81 5.24
CA CYS A 96 -11.02 1.61 5.86
C CYS A 96 -9.50 1.51 5.66
N GLY A 97 -9.01 1.82 4.45
CA GLY A 97 -7.59 1.82 4.12
C GLY A 97 -6.79 2.82 4.97
N MET A 98 -7.23 4.06 5.05
CA MET A 98 -6.58 5.09 5.87
C MET A 98 -6.56 4.70 7.36
N THR A 99 -7.65 4.12 7.85
CA THR A 99 -7.74 3.65 9.25
C THR A 99 -6.76 2.51 9.51
N GLY A 100 -6.67 1.55 8.58
CA GLY A 100 -5.73 0.43 8.66
C GLY A 100 -4.28 0.90 8.70
N VAL A 101 -3.89 1.80 7.80
CA VAL A 101 -2.54 2.39 7.78
C VAL A 101 -2.23 3.14 9.08
N GLY A 102 -3.18 3.92 9.61
CA GLY A 102 -3.03 4.61 10.89
C GLY A 102 -2.81 3.65 12.07
N PHE A 103 -3.52 2.52 12.08
CA PHE A 103 -3.38 1.48 13.11
C PHE A 103 -2.03 0.73 13.03
N ILE A 104 -1.55 0.48 11.81
CA ILE A 104 -0.24 -0.13 11.60
C ILE A 104 0.86 0.83 12.07
N LEU A 105 0.77 2.10 11.67
CA LEU A 105 1.74 3.13 12.07
C LEU A 105 1.79 3.30 13.59
N SER A 106 0.64 3.27 14.27
CA SER A 106 0.62 3.34 15.74
C SER A 106 1.31 2.13 16.40
N GLY A 107 1.18 0.93 15.82
CA GLY A 107 1.92 -0.25 16.25
C GLY A 107 3.44 -0.08 16.11
N TYR A 108 3.90 0.42 14.97
CA TYR A 108 5.33 0.71 14.76
C TYR A 108 5.86 1.78 15.72
N LEU A 109 5.09 2.85 15.96
CA LEU A 109 5.47 3.89 16.92
C LEU A 109 5.60 3.31 18.34
N GLY A 110 4.67 2.45 18.76
CA GLY A 110 4.76 1.75 20.04
C GLY A 110 6.03 0.91 20.15
N GLY A 111 6.34 0.13 19.11
CA GLY A 111 7.55 -0.69 19.06
C GLY A 111 8.83 0.14 19.13
N LEU A 112 8.90 1.26 18.41
CA LEU A 112 10.05 2.16 18.40
C LEU A 112 10.29 2.83 19.77
N MET A 113 9.21 3.20 20.46
CA MET A 113 9.26 3.82 21.78
C MET A 113 9.39 2.81 22.93
N GLY A 114 9.39 1.50 22.64
CA GLY A 114 9.43 0.44 23.63
C GLY A 114 8.16 0.32 24.48
N TRP A 115 7.02 0.79 23.98
CA TRP A 115 5.74 0.72 24.68
C TRP A 115 5.07 -0.64 24.52
N SER A 116 4.63 -1.21 25.64
CA SER A 116 3.69 -2.34 25.63
C SER A 116 2.29 -1.80 25.30
N LEU A 117 1.92 -1.83 24.02
CA LEU A 117 0.60 -1.38 23.58
C LEU A 117 -0.43 -2.50 23.75
N THR A 118 -1.42 -2.27 24.62
CA THR A 118 -2.67 -3.04 24.57
C THR A 118 -3.49 -2.64 23.34
N GLN A 119 -4.42 -3.50 22.88
CA GLN A 119 -5.27 -3.20 21.73
C GLN A 119 -5.99 -1.84 21.85
N SER A 120 -6.55 -1.55 23.03
CA SER A 120 -7.23 -0.27 23.29
C SER A 120 -6.26 0.92 23.20
N THR A 121 -5.05 0.79 23.73
CA THR A 121 -4.02 1.84 23.66
C THR A 121 -3.57 2.08 22.22
N GLN A 122 -3.39 1.02 21.43
CA GLN A 122 -3.02 1.14 20.02
C GLN A 122 -4.10 1.81 19.18
N ILE A 123 -5.38 1.53 19.46
CA ILE A 123 -6.53 2.19 18.82
C ILE A 123 -6.53 3.69 19.15
N LEU A 124 -6.36 4.06 20.43
CA LEU A 124 -6.30 5.47 20.84
C LEU A 124 -5.13 6.21 20.17
N LEU A 125 -3.97 5.56 20.09
CA LEU A 125 -2.81 6.11 19.40
C LEU A 125 -3.07 6.26 17.88
N ALA A 126 -3.73 5.29 17.26
CA ALA A 126 -4.12 5.37 15.84
C ALA A 126 -5.06 6.56 15.58
N ILE A 127 -6.05 6.77 16.46
CA ILE A 127 -6.96 7.93 16.38
C ILE A 127 -6.16 9.23 16.48
N ALA A 128 -5.21 9.33 17.42
CA ALA A 128 -4.35 10.50 17.57
C ALA A 128 -3.49 10.75 16.33
N VAL A 129 -2.90 9.70 15.75
CA VAL A 129 -2.11 9.78 14.50
C VAL A 129 -2.95 10.29 13.34
N VAL A 130 -4.14 9.71 13.13
CA VAL A 130 -5.06 10.15 12.06
C VAL A 130 -5.49 11.61 12.28
N PHE A 131 -5.77 11.99 13.52
CA PHE A 131 -6.15 13.36 13.86
C PHE A 131 -5.03 14.36 13.51
N VAL A 132 -3.77 14.04 13.83
CA VAL A 132 -2.61 14.85 13.44
C VAL A 132 -2.49 14.96 11.92
N CYS A 133 -2.67 13.86 11.18
CA CYS A 133 -2.67 13.88 9.72
C CYS A 133 -3.78 14.80 9.16
N VAL A 134 -4.97 14.79 9.76
CA VAL A 134 -6.08 15.68 9.37
C VAL A 134 -5.71 17.14 9.62
N LEU A 135 -5.14 17.46 10.79
CA LEU A 135 -4.68 18.83 11.09
C LEU A 135 -3.65 19.31 10.07
N ILE A 136 -2.64 18.49 9.76
CA ILE A 136 -1.61 18.81 8.76
C ILE A 136 -2.25 19.12 7.40
N ASN A 137 -3.25 18.33 6.99
CA ASN A 137 -3.97 18.55 5.73
C ASN A 137 -4.77 19.86 5.74
N ILE A 138 -5.33 20.26 6.87
CA ILE A 138 -6.06 21.54 7.03
C ILE A 138 -5.11 22.75 6.91
N TYR A 139 -3.93 22.70 7.55
CA TYR A 139 -2.99 23.83 7.56
C TYR A 139 -2.32 24.12 6.21
N GLY A 140 -2.22 23.12 5.32
CA GLY A 140 -1.80 23.39 3.95
C GLY A 140 -1.31 22.16 3.19
N VAL A 141 -1.98 21.86 2.07
CA VAL A 141 -1.66 20.76 1.15
C VAL A 141 -0.21 20.81 0.64
N ARG A 142 0.43 22.01 0.61
CA ARG A 142 1.83 22.15 0.18
C ARG A 142 2.81 21.43 1.11
N PHE A 143 2.61 21.51 2.42
CA PHE A 143 3.48 20.81 3.38
C PHE A 143 3.27 19.30 3.28
N ALA A 144 2.02 18.84 3.23
CA ALA A 144 1.70 17.43 3.01
C ALA A 144 2.33 16.88 1.73
N THR A 145 2.32 17.66 0.65
CA THR A 145 2.94 17.26 -0.64
C THR A 145 4.46 17.18 -0.54
N MET A 146 5.12 18.09 0.19
CA MET A 146 6.56 18.04 0.40
C MET A 146 6.97 16.80 1.19
N VAL A 147 6.28 16.52 2.30
CA VAL A 147 6.51 15.32 3.12
C VAL A 147 6.30 14.05 2.29
N ASN A 148 5.23 14.01 1.49
CA ASN A 148 4.95 12.91 0.58
C ASN A 148 6.09 12.66 -0.41
N ASN A 149 6.61 13.71 -1.05
CA ASN A 149 7.69 13.58 -2.04
C ASN A 149 9.00 13.08 -1.41
N ILE A 150 9.30 13.51 -0.18
CA ILE A 150 10.45 13.01 0.58
C ILE A 150 10.24 11.53 0.92
N GLY A 151 9.04 11.17 1.40
CA GLY A 151 8.65 9.80 1.71
C GLY A 151 8.84 8.86 0.52
N VAL A 152 8.34 9.25 -0.66
CA VAL A 152 8.53 8.50 -1.91
C VAL A 152 10.00 8.32 -2.27
N SER A 153 10.80 9.38 -2.12
CA SER A 153 12.22 9.34 -2.46
C SER A 153 12.97 8.36 -1.54
N LEU A 154 12.69 8.40 -0.23
CA LEU A 154 13.24 7.47 0.75
C LEU A 154 12.75 6.04 0.48
N GLU A 155 11.47 5.86 0.19
CA GLU A 155 10.88 4.57 -0.12
C GLU A 155 11.55 3.91 -1.32
N LEU A 156 11.80 4.68 -2.39
CA LEU A 156 12.49 4.19 -3.57
C LEU A 156 13.93 3.76 -3.26
N VAL A 157 14.66 4.54 -2.47
CA VAL A 157 16.02 4.20 -2.03
C VAL A 157 16.03 2.93 -1.18
N ILE A 158 15.13 2.82 -0.20
CA ILE A 158 15.02 1.65 0.68
C ILE A 158 14.63 0.41 -0.11
N THR A 159 13.66 0.53 -1.02
CA THR A 159 13.20 -0.60 -1.83
C THR A 159 14.33 -1.12 -2.71
N VAL A 160 14.98 -0.25 -3.48
CA VAL A 160 16.10 -0.63 -4.37
C VAL A 160 17.28 -1.17 -3.55
N GLY A 161 17.63 -0.52 -2.45
CA GLY A 161 18.72 -0.93 -1.58
C GLY A 161 18.48 -2.29 -0.93
N ALA A 162 17.28 -2.51 -0.38
CA ALA A 162 16.88 -3.78 0.22
C ALA A 162 16.86 -4.91 -0.82
N THR A 163 16.28 -4.67 -2.02
CA THR A 163 16.28 -5.65 -3.10
C THR A 163 17.71 -5.99 -3.55
N ALA A 164 18.58 -5.00 -3.71
CA ALA A 164 19.97 -5.22 -4.09
C ALA A 164 20.74 -6.02 -3.02
N LEU A 165 20.56 -5.67 -1.74
CA LEU A 165 21.17 -6.41 -0.63
C LEU A 165 20.73 -7.87 -0.59
N ILE A 166 19.41 -8.12 -0.72
CA ILE A 166 18.86 -9.47 -0.77
C ILE A 166 19.43 -10.25 -1.95
N ALA A 167 19.52 -9.61 -3.13
CA ALA A 167 20.12 -10.23 -4.31
C ALA A 167 21.60 -10.60 -4.08
N ILE A 168 22.40 -9.68 -3.52
CA ILE A 168 23.82 -9.93 -3.22
C ILE A 168 23.97 -11.12 -2.27
N ILE A 169 23.18 -11.17 -1.18
CA ILE A 169 23.22 -12.28 -0.22
C ILE A 169 22.82 -13.59 -0.90
N ALA A 170 21.76 -13.56 -1.72
CA ALA A 170 21.31 -14.73 -2.46
C ALA A 170 22.39 -15.27 -3.42
N PHE A 171 23.12 -14.41 -4.12
CA PHE A 171 24.19 -14.84 -5.03
C PHE A 171 25.51 -15.19 -4.33
N SER A 172 25.78 -14.62 -3.15
CA SER A 172 27.05 -14.81 -2.43
C SER A 172 27.08 -16.05 -1.54
N ALA A 173 25.94 -16.67 -1.23
CA ALA A 173 25.85 -17.87 -0.39
C ALA A 173 25.11 -19.04 -1.08
N PRO A 174 25.71 -19.68 -2.11
CA PRO A 174 25.07 -20.78 -2.84
C PRO A 174 24.76 -22.01 -1.98
N GLU A 175 25.55 -22.25 -0.93
CA GLU A 175 25.44 -23.44 -0.08
C GLU A 175 24.19 -23.44 0.83
N ASN A 176 23.55 -22.28 1.02
CA ASN A 176 22.35 -22.12 1.84
C ASN A 176 21.06 -21.95 1.01
N HIS A 177 21.09 -22.28 -0.28
CA HIS A 177 19.90 -22.20 -1.13
C HIS A 177 18.85 -23.22 -0.70
N GLN A 178 17.68 -22.73 -0.29
CA GLN A 178 16.51 -23.57 -0.07
C GLN A 178 16.10 -24.20 -1.41
N PRO A 179 15.75 -25.50 -1.44
CA PRO A 179 15.30 -26.14 -2.67
C PRO A 179 13.99 -25.50 -3.15
N ILE A 180 13.79 -25.44 -4.47
CA ILE A 180 12.59 -24.85 -5.11
C ILE A 180 11.29 -25.50 -4.60
N SER A 181 11.37 -26.74 -4.10
CA SER A 181 10.25 -27.45 -3.48
C SER A 181 9.61 -26.68 -2.31
N VAL A 182 10.37 -25.83 -1.60
CA VAL A 182 9.86 -25.01 -0.49
C VAL A 182 8.75 -24.05 -0.94
N LEU A 183 8.76 -23.62 -2.20
CA LEU A 183 7.68 -22.78 -2.77
C LEU A 183 6.35 -23.53 -2.93
N PHE A 184 6.35 -24.86 -2.78
CA PHE A 184 5.17 -25.72 -2.90
C PHE A 184 4.85 -26.45 -1.59
N THR A 185 5.77 -26.45 -0.62
CA THR A 185 5.53 -27.00 0.71
C THR A 185 4.84 -25.96 1.59
N GLY A 186 3.55 -26.17 1.85
CA GLY A 186 2.79 -25.34 2.80
C GLY A 186 3.43 -25.38 4.20
N GLY A 187 3.27 -24.30 4.96
CA GLY A 187 3.76 -24.27 6.34
C GLY A 187 3.17 -25.44 7.11
N GLU A 188 4.03 -26.25 7.76
CA GLU A 188 3.56 -27.20 8.76
C GLU A 188 2.84 -26.38 9.84
N SER A 189 1.51 -26.39 9.83
CA SER A 189 0.71 -26.01 10.97
C SER A 189 0.90 -27.08 12.06
N GLY A 190 2.11 -27.15 12.58
CA GLY A 190 2.50 -28.01 13.70
C GLY A 190 2.42 -27.19 14.98
N ASP A 191 1.50 -27.58 15.84
CA ASP A 191 1.36 -27.20 17.25
C ASP A 191 2.59 -26.52 17.87
N LYS A 192 2.45 -25.23 18.19
CA LYS A 192 3.10 -24.58 19.35
C LYS A 192 2.15 -23.55 19.95
#